data_AF-A0ABC9CXE3-F1
#
_entry.id   AF-A0ABC9CXE3-F1
#
_cell.length_a   1.000
_cell.length_b   1.000
_cell.length_c   1.000
_cell.angle_alpha   90.00
_cell.angle_beta   90.00
_cell.angle_gamma   90.00
#
_symmetry.space_group_name_H-M   'P 1'
#
loop_
_entity.id
_entity.type
_entity.pdbx_description
1 polymer ?
#
loop_
_entity_poly.entity_id
_entity_poly.type
_entity_poly.pdbx_seq_one_letter_code
_entity_poly.pdbx_strand_id
1 'polypeptide(L)'
;MLEKDRISYFYDGDVGNVYFGPNHPMKPHRLCMTHHLVLSYGLHKKMEIYRPHKAYPIELAQFHSADYVEFLHRITPDTQHLYASELTRYNLGEDCPVFDNLFEFCQIYAGGTLDAARRLNHKTCDIAINWAGGLHHAKKCEASGFCYINDLVLGILELLKYHARVLYIDIDVHHGDGVEEAFYFTDRVMTVSFHKYGDLFFPGTGDIKDRGEREGKYYAINIPLKDGIDDSSFTRLFKTIIAKVVETYLPGAIVLQCGADSLARDRLGCFNLSIEGHAECVKFVKKFNIPLLVTGGGGYTKENVARCWAVETGVLLETELPNEIPNNDYIEYFAPDYTLKVPNLNMDNLNSKTYLGSIKMQVMESLRSIQHAPGVQMQEVPPDFYIPDFDEDEMDPDERVDQLRNLLSRAYPRQADSP
;
A
#
# COMPACT_ATOMS: atom_id res chain seq x y z
N MET A 1 0.88 -32.92 -1.12
CA MET A 1 0.00 -31.82 -0.67
C MET A 1 0.87 -30.58 -0.67
N LEU A 2 0.45 -29.49 -1.31
CA LEU A 2 1.13 -28.21 -1.14
C LEU A 2 1.02 -27.83 0.35
N GLU A 3 2.11 -27.38 0.93
CA GLU A 3 2.13 -26.88 2.30
C GLU A 3 1.25 -25.63 2.37
N LYS A 4 0.50 -25.44 3.45
CA LYS A 4 -0.35 -24.25 3.59
C LYS A 4 0.54 -23.02 3.73
N ASP A 5 0.15 -21.93 3.07
CA ASP A 5 0.86 -20.64 3.18
C ASP A 5 0.91 -20.18 4.64
N ARG A 6 2.10 -19.78 5.10
CA ARG A 6 2.29 -19.10 6.37
C ARG A 6 1.96 -17.62 6.18
N ILE A 7 0.97 -17.15 6.94
CA ILE A 7 0.47 -15.78 6.80
C ILE A 7 0.80 -14.98 8.05
N SER A 8 1.40 -13.81 7.87
CA SER A 8 1.61 -12.82 8.93
C SER A 8 0.69 -11.62 8.70
N TYR A 9 0.05 -11.13 9.76
CA TYR A 9 -0.89 -10.03 9.73
C TYR A 9 -0.46 -8.97 10.75
N PHE A 10 -0.35 -7.73 10.30
CA PHE A 10 0.14 -6.61 11.10
C PHE A 10 -1.00 -5.69 11.51
N TYR A 11 -1.10 -5.41 12.80
CA TYR A 11 -2.10 -4.49 13.36
C TYR A 11 -1.61 -3.88 14.66
N ASP A 12 -1.81 -2.56 14.77
CA ASP A 12 -1.66 -1.81 16.02
C ASP A 12 -3.04 -1.24 16.40
N GLY A 13 -3.43 -1.34 17.66
CA GLY A 13 -4.71 -0.81 18.14
C GLY A 13 -4.81 0.72 18.07
N ASP A 14 -3.68 1.42 18.09
CA ASP A 14 -3.64 2.88 18.16
C ASP A 14 -4.04 3.56 16.83
N VAL A 15 -3.99 2.84 15.70
CA VAL A 15 -4.43 3.37 14.38
C VAL A 15 -5.90 3.80 14.39
N GLY A 16 -6.72 3.22 15.26
CA GLY A 16 -8.15 3.56 15.39
C GLY A 16 -8.43 4.91 16.00
N ASN A 17 -7.48 5.44 16.77
CA ASN A 17 -7.60 6.70 17.51
C ASN A 17 -7.25 7.90 16.63
N VAL A 18 -6.70 7.67 15.43
CA VAL A 18 -6.26 8.71 14.52
C VAL A 18 -7.45 9.40 13.87
N TYR A 19 -7.46 10.73 13.97
CA TYR A 19 -8.53 11.59 13.45
C TYR A 19 -7.96 12.68 12.56
N PHE A 20 -8.17 12.56 11.25
CA PHE A 20 -7.71 13.52 10.24
C PHE A 20 -8.42 14.89 10.31
N GLY A 21 -9.47 15.02 11.13
CA GLY A 21 -10.24 16.26 11.25
C GLY A 21 -11.71 16.15 10.83
N PRO A 22 -12.48 17.22 11.08
CA PRO A 22 -13.89 17.28 10.75
C PRO A 22 -14.10 17.18 9.25
N ASN A 23 -15.11 16.41 8.83
CA ASN A 23 -15.49 16.17 7.43
C ASN A 23 -14.43 15.51 6.52
N HIS A 24 -13.18 15.34 6.97
CA HIS A 24 -12.14 14.69 6.18
C HIS A 24 -12.53 13.24 5.81
N PRO A 25 -12.42 12.79 4.55
CA PRO A 25 -12.93 11.49 4.12
C PRO A 25 -12.11 10.31 4.65
N MET A 26 -10.78 10.46 4.82
CA MET A 26 -9.93 9.43 5.41
C MET A 26 -10.31 9.22 6.89
N LYS A 27 -10.75 7.99 7.21
CA LYS A 27 -11.11 7.56 8.57
C LYS A 27 -10.34 6.29 8.95
N PRO A 28 -9.17 6.41 9.61
CA PRO A 28 -8.37 5.26 10.07
C PRO A 28 -9.15 4.25 10.92
N HIS A 29 -10.25 4.67 11.57
CA HIS A 29 -11.21 3.79 12.25
C HIS A 29 -11.67 2.57 11.42
N ARG A 30 -11.68 2.66 10.07
CA ARG A 30 -11.96 1.52 9.17
C ARG A 30 -11.02 0.32 9.40
N LEU A 31 -9.79 0.56 9.89
CA LEU A 31 -8.81 -0.46 10.24
C LEU A 31 -9.25 -1.28 11.45
N CYS A 32 -9.77 -0.62 12.49
CA CYS A 32 -10.31 -1.30 13.68
C CYS A 32 -11.56 -2.12 13.33
N MET A 33 -12.45 -1.55 12.50
CA MET A 33 -13.62 -2.28 12.00
C MET A 33 -13.20 -3.56 11.25
N THR A 34 -12.19 -3.46 10.38
CA THR A 34 -11.61 -4.60 9.67
C THR A 34 -11.05 -5.63 10.64
N HIS A 35 -10.24 -5.19 11.61
CA HIS A 35 -9.64 -6.08 12.59
C HIS A 35 -10.69 -6.83 13.42
N HIS A 36 -11.77 -6.17 13.83
CA HIS A 36 -12.84 -6.81 14.59
C HIS A 36 -13.62 -7.83 13.75
N LEU A 37 -13.78 -7.62 12.44
CA LEU A 37 -14.31 -8.65 11.55
C LEU A 37 -13.34 -9.84 11.44
N VAL A 38 -12.04 -9.60 11.27
CA VAL A 38 -11.01 -10.64 11.27
C VAL A 38 -11.04 -11.47 12.56
N LEU A 39 -11.27 -10.82 13.71
CA LEU A 39 -11.43 -11.49 14.99
C LEU A 39 -12.74 -12.29 15.05
N SER A 40 -13.88 -11.68 14.71
CA SER A 40 -15.21 -12.27 14.86
C SER A 40 -15.46 -13.45 13.92
N TYR A 41 -14.87 -13.44 12.71
CA TYR A 41 -14.86 -14.59 11.80
C TYR A 41 -13.85 -15.68 12.17
N GLY A 42 -13.02 -15.46 13.21
CA GLY A 42 -12.02 -16.43 13.64
C GLY A 42 -10.81 -16.56 12.72
N LEU A 43 -10.59 -15.60 11.81
CA LEU A 43 -9.49 -15.63 10.83
C LEU A 43 -8.12 -15.52 11.50
N HIS A 44 -8.03 -14.75 12.59
CA HIS A 44 -6.84 -14.65 13.45
C HIS A 44 -6.27 -16.00 13.92
N LYS A 45 -7.09 -17.05 14.01
CA LYS A 45 -6.65 -18.39 14.44
C LYS A 45 -5.86 -19.14 13.36
N LYS A 46 -5.79 -18.59 12.14
CA LYS A 46 -5.16 -19.21 10.96
C LYS A 46 -3.95 -18.43 10.44
N MET A 47 -3.53 -17.39 11.15
CA MET A 47 -2.39 -16.54 10.81
C MET A 47 -1.67 -16.07 12.08
N GLU A 48 -0.43 -15.62 11.93
CA GLU A 48 0.33 -15.00 13.01
C GLU A 48 0.05 -13.50 13.03
N ILE A 49 -0.39 -12.96 14.16
CA ILE A 49 -0.66 -11.54 14.33
C ILE A 49 0.54 -10.87 15.00
N TYR A 50 0.97 -9.77 14.42
CA TYR A 50 2.08 -8.96 14.92
C TYR A 50 1.60 -7.53 15.19
N ARG A 51 2.06 -6.97 16.30
CA ARG A 51 2.09 -5.52 16.46
C ARG A 51 3.32 -5.01 15.70
N PRO A 52 3.18 -4.08 14.74
CA PRO A 52 4.32 -3.56 14.01
C PRO A 52 5.21 -2.71 14.92
N HIS A 53 6.52 -2.67 14.65
CA HIS A 53 7.36 -1.64 15.27
C HIS A 53 6.96 -0.26 14.73
N LYS A 54 7.25 0.79 15.51
CA LYS A 54 7.16 2.16 15.01
C LYS A 54 8.41 2.44 14.17
N ALA A 55 8.25 2.58 12.86
CA ALA A 55 9.39 2.84 11.97
C ALA A 55 10.21 4.05 12.45
N TYR A 56 11.51 3.87 12.57
CA TYR A 56 12.43 4.90 12.98
C TYR A 56 12.61 5.94 11.86
N PRO A 57 12.87 7.23 12.19
CA PRO A 57 13.10 8.27 11.18
C PRO A 57 14.15 7.90 10.12
N ILE A 58 15.18 7.13 10.50
CA ILE A 58 16.24 6.66 9.58
C ILE A 58 15.75 5.63 8.56
N GLU A 59 14.72 4.84 8.89
CA GLU A 59 14.08 3.90 7.98
C GLU A 59 13.19 4.66 6.99
N LEU A 60 12.43 5.64 7.48
CA LEU A 60 11.61 6.52 6.63
C LEU A 60 12.48 7.30 5.63
N ALA A 61 13.65 7.76 6.08
CA ALA A 61 14.61 8.50 5.27
C ALA A 61 15.39 7.64 4.26
N GLN A 62 15.14 6.32 4.18
CA GLN A 62 15.68 5.49 3.08
C GLN A 62 15.11 5.90 1.71
N PHE A 63 13.87 6.40 1.69
CA PHE A 63 13.27 6.99 0.51
C PHE A 63 13.08 8.50 0.67
N HIS A 64 12.42 8.93 1.74
CA HIS A 64 12.05 10.32 1.93
C HIS A 64 13.26 11.20 2.24
N SER A 65 13.17 12.49 1.91
CA SER A 65 14.23 13.41 2.31
C SER A 65 14.27 13.58 3.83
N ALA A 66 15.48 13.61 4.40
CA ALA A 66 15.66 13.68 5.85
C ALA A 66 15.03 14.95 6.46
N ASP A 67 15.03 16.06 5.72
CA ASP A 67 14.38 17.32 6.15
C ASP A 67 12.84 17.20 6.20
N TYR A 68 12.23 16.45 5.27
CA TYR A 68 10.78 16.19 5.29
C TYR A 68 10.39 15.28 6.45
N VAL A 69 11.15 14.20 6.70
CA VAL A 69 10.89 13.30 7.84
C VAL A 69 11.05 14.04 9.17
N GLU A 70 12.10 14.85 9.31
CA GLU A 70 12.32 15.66 10.52
C GLU A 70 11.20 16.70 10.71
N PHE A 71 10.69 17.28 9.63
CA PHE A 71 9.55 18.18 9.70
C PHE A 71 8.29 17.46 10.21
N LEU A 72 7.95 16.30 9.64
CA LEU A 72 6.82 15.50 10.10
C LEU A 72 6.97 15.06 11.57
N HIS A 73 8.20 14.81 12.02
CA HIS A 73 8.48 14.45 13.41
C HIS A 73 8.20 15.58 14.40
N ARG A 74 8.42 16.85 13.98
CA ARG A 74 8.29 18.03 14.84
C ARG A 74 6.91 18.68 14.80
N ILE A 75 6.20 18.55 13.68
CA ILE A 75 4.96 19.29 13.44
C ILE A 75 3.82 18.75 14.31
N THR A 76 3.11 19.66 14.99
CA THR A 76 1.92 19.36 15.78
C THR A 76 0.83 20.38 15.51
N PRO A 77 -0.45 20.11 15.84
CA PRO A 77 -1.52 21.08 15.67
C PRO A 77 -1.24 22.41 16.37
N ASP A 78 -0.62 22.38 17.55
CA ASP A 78 -0.25 23.57 18.33
C ASP A 78 0.87 24.38 17.68
N THR A 79 1.81 23.73 17.00
CA THR A 79 3.01 24.38 16.45
C THR A 79 2.90 24.73 14.97
N GLN A 80 1.89 24.23 14.26
CA GLN A 80 1.77 24.38 12.80
C GLN A 80 1.82 25.84 12.29
N HIS A 81 1.30 26.78 13.07
CA HIS A 81 1.32 28.21 12.74
C HIS A 81 2.74 28.81 12.67
N LEU A 82 3.74 28.14 13.25
CA LEU A 82 5.14 28.54 13.22
C LEU A 82 5.87 28.09 11.94
N TYR A 83 5.27 27.18 11.16
CA TYR A 83 5.91 26.49 10.03
C TYR A 83 5.19 26.73 8.69
N ALA A 84 4.66 27.94 8.48
CA ALA A 84 3.84 28.25 7.29
C ALA A 84 4.56 27.97 5.95
N SER A 85 5.86 28.27 5.86
CA SER A 85 6.67 27.98 4.68
C SER A 85 6.82 26.49 4.42
N GLU A 86 7.10 25.71 5.46
CA GLU A 86 7.31 24.28 5.38
C GLU A 86 6.00 23.54 5.11
N LEU A 87 4.88 23.96 5.68
CA LEU A 87 3.55 23.43 5.36
C LEU A 87 3.25 23.53 3.87
N THR A 88 3.51 24.70 3.26
CA THR A 88 3.34 24.89 1.82
C THR A 88 4.34 24.06 1.02
N ARG A 89 5.62 24.05 1.43
CA ARG A 89 6.70 23.33 0.74
C ARG A 89 6.46 21.82 0.72
N TYR A 90 5.97 21.26 1.81
CA TYR A 90 5.77 19.82 1.99
C TYR A 90 4.33 19.39 1.72
N ASN A 91 3.49 20.30 1.23
CA ASN A 91 2.09 20.08 0.84
C ASN A 91 1.20 19.54 1.98
N LEU A 92 1.40 20.05 3.20
CA LEU A 92 0.48 19.84 4.31
C LEU A 92 -0.53 20.99 4.36
N GLY A 93 -1.82 20.66 4.33
CA GLY A 93 -2.91 21.61 4.11
C GLY A 93 -4.28 20.96 4.30
N GLU A 94 -5.26 21.32 3.47
CA GLU A 94 -6.63 20.80 3.60
C GLU A 94 -6.72 19.30 3.35
N ASP A 95 -6.11 18.81 2.27
CA ASP A 95 -6.10 17.37 1.94
C ASP A 95 -5.15 16.60 2.85
N CYS A 96 -4.00 17.14 3.21
CA CYS A 96 -3.05 16.49 4.13
C CYS A 96 -2.92 17.30 5.43
N PRO A 97 -3.92 17.23 6.34
CA PRO A 97 -3.97 18.07 7.53
C PRO A 97 -2.95 17.65 8.60
N VAL A 98 -2.52 18.62 9.40
CA VAL A 98 -1.81 18.35 10.65
C VAL A 98 -2.82 17.95 11.73
N PHE A 99 -2.62 16.77 12.33
CA PHE A 99 -3.46 16.26 13.44
C PHE A 99 -2.59 15.65 14.54
N ASP A 100 -3.18 15.40 15.70
CA ASP A 100 -2.50 14.81 16.85
C ASP A 100 -1.93 13.43 16.51
N ASN A 101 -0.67 13.19 16.90
CA ASN A 101 0.06 11.94 16.63
C ASN A 101 0.22 11.60 15.13
N LEU A 102 0.23 12.61 14.24
CA LEU A 102 0.49 12.42 12.81
C LEU A 102 1.74 11.58 12.53
N PHE A 103 2.87 11.90 13.17
CA PHE A 103 4.11 11.17 12.94
C PHE A 103 4.01 9.72 13.40
N GLU A 104 3.45 9.48 14.58
CA GLU A 104 3.26 8.13 15.11
C GLU A 104 2.36 7.27 14.21
N PHE A 105 1.29 7.86 13.65
CA PHE A 105 0.47 7.19 12.64
C PHE A 105 1.32 6.77 11.44
N CYS A 106 2.21 7.65 10.97
CA CYS A 106 3.16 7.34 9.89
C CYS A 106 4.11 6.21 10.25
N GLN A 107 4.62 6.21 11.47
CA GLN A 107 5.54 5.17 11.96
C GLN A 107 4.87 3.80 12.01
N ILE A 108 3.60 3.72 12.46
CA ILE A 108 2.87 2.46 12.59
C ILE A 108 2.65 1.80 11.24
N TYR A 109 2.06 2.51 10.26
CA TYR A 109 1.76 1.86 8.98
C TYR A 109 3.04 1.56 8.18
N ALA A 110 4.05 2.43 8.25
CA ALA A 110 5.33 2.20 7.58
C ALA A 110 6.09 1.02 8.20
N GLY A 111 6.10 0.94 9.54
CA GLY A 111 6.74 -0.16 10.25
C GLY A 111 6.07 -1.51 9.95
N GLY A 112 4.74 -1.55 9.86
CA GLY A 112 4.02 -2.76 9.44
C GLY A 112 4.40 -3.24 8.04
N THR A 113 4.58 -2.33 7.08
CA THR A 113 4.99 -2.68 5.71
C THR A 113 6.47 -3.12 5.66
N LEU A 114 7.35 -2.48 6.43
CA LEU A 114 8.77 -2.86 6.56
C LEU A 114 8.95 -4.23 7.21
N ASP A 115 8.26 -4.50 8.33
CA ASP A 115 8.32 -5.80 9.01
C ASP A 115 7.76 -6.91 8.14
N ALA A 116 6.66 -6.63 7.43
CA ALA A 116 6.08 -7.55 6.47
C ALA A 116 7.09 -7.90 5.35
N ALA A 117 7.77 -6.91 4.77
CA ALA A 117 8.80 -7.13 3.77
C ALA A 117 10.00 -7.93 4.30
N ARG A 118 10.48 -7.63 5.52
CA ARG A 118 11.56 -8.38 6.19
C ARG A 118 11.20 -9.85 6.37
N ARG A 119 9.98 -10.14 6.82
CA ARG A 119 9.52 -11.53 6.99
C ARG A 119 9.44 -12.30 5.68
N LEU A 120 9.05 -11.65 4.59
CA LEU A 120 9.07 -12.25 3.26
C LEU A 120 10.51 -12.53 2.79
N ASN A 121 11.41 -11.56 2.95
CA ASN A 121 12.84 -11.70 2.62
C ASN A 121 13.50 -12.85 3.39
N HIS A 122 13.23 -12.95 4.68
CA HIS A 122 13.76 -14.01 5.56
C HIS A 122 12.99 -15.33 5.45
N LYS A 123 11.98 -15.40 4.57
CA LYS A 123 11.15 -16.59 4.32
C LYS A 123 10.49 -17.12 5.59
N THR A 124 10.14 -16.24 6.53
CA THR A 124 9.40 -16.59 7.75
C THR A 124 7.89 -16.57 7.52
N CYS A 125 7.42 -15.93 6.44
CA CYS A 125 6.07 -16.07 5.91
C CYS A 125 6.09 -16.15 4.38
N ASP A 126 4.96 -16.59 3.82
CA ASP A 126 4.74 -16.66 2.37
C ASP A 126 3.83 -15.50 1.92
N ILE A 127 2.95 -15.04 2.81
CA ILE A 127 2.06 -13.88 2.64
C ILE A 127 2.17 -13.00 3.89
N ALA A 128 2.24 -11.68 3.68
CA ALA A 128 2.18 -10.70 4.75
C ALA A 128 1.09 -9.65 4.47
N ILE A 129 0.29 -9.31 5.48
CA ILE A 129 -0.87 -8.42 5.35
C ILE A 129 -0.69 -7.21 6.27
N ASN A 130 -0.73 -6.00 5.71
CA ASN A 130 -0.76 -4.75 6.46
C ASN A 130 -1.85 -3.82 5.91
N TRP A 131 -3.08 -3.93 6.43
CA TRP A 131 -4.20 -3.08 5.97
C TRP A 131 -4.02 -1.60 6.31
N ALA A 132 -3.16 -1.25 7.28
CA ALA A 132 -2.88 0.14 7.62
C ALA A 132 -2.00 0.86 6.58
N GLY A 133 -1.19 0.11 5.84
CA GLY A 133 -0.32 0.61 4.78
C GLY A 133 -1.04 0.78 3.44
N GLY A 134 -0.26 0.99 2.38
CA GLY A 134 -0.77 1.20 1.03
C GLY A 134 -0.92 2.67 0.64
N LEU A 135 -0.19 3.58 1.29
CA LEU A 135 -0.30 5.04 1.11
C LEU A 135 0.51 5.48 -0.12
N HIS A 136 -0.02 5.17 -1.30
CA HIS A 136 0.70 5.21 -2.57
C HIS A 136 0.96 6.60 -3.17
N HIS A 137 0.33 7.66 -2.65
CA HIS A 137 0.46 9.03 -3.20
C HIS A 137 1.64 9.82 -2.64
N ALA A 138 2.15 9.43 -1.46
CA ALA A 138 3.23 10.16 -0.81
C ALA A 138 4.48 10.21 -1.71
N LYS A 139 5.05 11.40 -1.84
CA LYS A 139 6.22 11.66 -2.68
C LYS A 139 7.49 11.66 -1.85
N LYS A 140 8.64 11.79 -2.51
CA LYS A 140 9.94 11.80 -1.83
C LYS A 140 10.05 12.92 -0.78
N CYS A 141 9.51 14.09 -1.11
CA CYS A 141 9.69 15.30 -0.31
C CYS A 141 8.37 16.03 -0.01
N GLU A 142 7.20 15.41 -0.19
CA GLU A 142 5.91 16.05 0.08
C GLU A 142 4.80 15.03 0.33
N ALA A 143 3.80 15.44 1.11
CA ALA A 143 2.55 14.70 1.28
C ALA A 143 1.66 14.90 0.04
N SER A 144 0.79 13.94 -0.24
CA SER A 144 -0.18 14.04 -1.33
C SER A 144 -1.32 13.05 -1.12
N GLY A 145 -2.56 13.41 -1.47
CA GLY A 145 -3.70 12.48 -1.47
C GLY A 145 -3.86 11.71 -0.14
N PHE A 146 -3.83 12.40 0.99
CA PHE A 146 -3.92 11.83 2.35
C PHE A 146 -2.69 11.02 2.80
N CYS A 147 -1.65 10.93 1.98
CA CYS A 147 -0.46 10.12 2.20
C CYS A 147 0.74 10.98 2.57
N TYR A 148 1.38 10.68 3.69
CA TYR A 148 2.54 11.43 4.21
C TYR A 148 3.85 10.69 3.97
N ILE A 149 3.90 9.39 4.29
CA ILE A 149 5.03 8.49 4.06
C ILE A 149 4.58 7.40 3.08
N ASN A 150 5.42 7.09 2.10
CA ASN A 150 5.16 6.05 1.12
C ASN A 150 5.73 4.72 1.63
N ASP A 151 4.92 4.02 2.42
CA ASP A 151 5.29 2.74 3.02
C ASP A 151 5.55 1.65 1.95
N LEU A 152 4.86 1.74 0.82
CA LEU A 152 5.04 0.81 -0.31
C LEU A 152 6.44 0.93 -0.92
N VAL A 153 6.92 2.15 -1.15
CA VAL A 153 8.29 2.36 -1.65
C VAL A 153 9.32 1.81 -0.66
N LEU A 154 9.14 2.06 0.64
CA LEU A 154 10.02 1.53 1.68
C LEU A 154 10.00 -0.01 1.71
N GLY A 155 8.82 -0.63 1.66
CA GLY A 155 8.67 -2.08 1.60
C GLY A 155 9.27 -2.70 0.34
N ILE A 156 9.13 -2.04 -0.82
CA ILE A 156 9.75 -2.50 -2.08
C ILE A 156 11.28 -2.39 -2.00
N LEU A 157 11.82 -1.30 -1.46
CA LEU A 157 13.27 -1.15 -1.25
C LEU A 157 13.82 -2.26 -0.33
N GLU A 158 13.08 -2.61 0.72
CA GLU A 158 13.41 -3.74 1.59
C GLU A 158 13.39 -5.07 0.80
N LEU A 159 12.34 -5.35 0.03
CA LEU A 159 12.27 -6.56 -0.82
C LEU A 159 13.40 -6.64 -1.85
N LEU A 160 13.82 -5.50 -2.42
CA LEU A 160 14.91 -5.43 -3.41
C LEU A 160 16.28 -5.83 -2.85
N LYS A 161 16.45 -5.96 -1.53
CA LYS A 161 17.66 -6.54 -0.94
C LYS A 161 17.85 -8.01 -1.31
N TYR A 162 16.77 -8.77 -1.46
CA TYR A 162 16.80 -10.22 -1.72
C TYR A 162 16.16 -10.61 -3.05
N HIS A 163 15.30 -9.76 -3.61
CA HIS A 163 14.60 -10.01 -4.86
C HIS A 163 15.17 -9.14 -5.99
N ALA A 164 15.62 -9.78 -7.07
CA ALA A 164 16.12 -9.07 -8.25
C ALA A 164 15.05 -8.16 -8.89
N ARG A 165 13.80 -8.63 -8.88
CA ARG A 165 12.63 -7.99 -9.48
C ARG A 165 11.45 -8.04 -8.53
N VAL A 166 10.85 -6.90 -8.24
CA VAL A 166 9.61 -6.78 -7.45
C VAL A 166 8.49 -6.28 -8.37
N LEU A 167 7.32 -6.91 -8.31
CA LEU A 167 6.13 -6.47 -9.04
C LEU A 167 5.19 -5.76 -8.07
N TYR A 168 4.85 -4.51 -8.38
CA TYR A 168 3.84 -3.73 -7.68
C TYR A 168 2.53 -3.75 -8.49
N ILE A 169 1.43 -4.15 -7.87
CA ILE A 169 0.09 -4.18 -8.45
C ILE A 169 -0.81 -3.28 -7.60
N ASP A 170 -1.53 -2.39 -8.25
CA ASP A 170 -2.38 -1.39 -7.62
C ASP A 170 -3.81 -1.47 -8.18
N ILE A 171 -4.78 -1.71 -7.30
CA ILE A 171 -6.21 -1.78 -7.62
C ILE A 171 -7.04 -0.69 -6.91
N ASP A 172 -6.37 0.33 -6.37
CA ASP A 172 -7.01 1.59 -5.95
C ASP A 172 -7.66 2.28 -7.14
N VAL A 173 -8.71 3.06 -6.90
CA VAL A 173 -9.34 3.83 -7.99
C VAL A 173 -8.43 4.95 -8.51
N HIS A 174 -7.50 5.42 -7.69
CA HIS A 174 -6.52 6.44 -8.05
C HIS A 174 -5.23 5.81 -8.60
N HIS A 175 -4.54 6.54 -9.47
CA HIS A 175 -3.24 6.10 -9.96
C HIS A 175 -2.21 6.09 -8.82
N GLY A 176 -1.47 4.98 -8.68
CA GLY A 176 -0.37 4.80 -7.71
C GLY A 176 0.89 5.59 -8.05
N ASP A 177 0.74 6.90 -8.18
CA ASP A 177 1.70 7.83 -8.76
C ASP A 177 2.97 8.01 -7.92
N GLY A 178 2.90 7.95 -6.59
CA GLY A 178 4.09 8.03 -5.73
C GLY A 178 5.00 6.81 -5.88
N VAL A 179 4.41 5.62 -6.00
CA VAL A 179 5.17 4.38 -6.23
C VAL A 179 5.73 4.34 -7.66
N GLU A 180 4.93 4.73 -8.65
CA GLU A 180 5.40 4.83 -10.04
C GLU A 180 6.56 5.81 -10.18
N GLU A 181 6.45 7.01 -9.61
CA GLU A 181 7.51 8.03 -9.66
C GLU A 181 8.82 7.54 -9.02
N ALA A 182 8.73 6.87 -7.86
CA ALA A 182 9.89 6.36 -7.15
C ALA A 182 10.71 5.34 -7.96
N PHE A 183 10.06 4.60 -8.86
CA PHE A 183 10.67 3.53 -9.65
C PHE A 183 10.65 3.78 -11.16
N TYR A 184 10.33 5.00 -11.60
CA TYR A 184 10.10 5.34 -13.01
C TYR A 184 11.29 5.08 -13.94
N PHE A 185 12.50 5.07 -13.37
CA PHE A 185 13.77 4.92 -14.08
C PHE A 185 14.47 3.57 -13.87
N THR A 186 13.81 2.56 -13.26
CA THR A 186 14.42 1.25 -13.00
C THR A 186 13.62 0.10 -13.59
N ASP A 187 14.32 -0.95 -14.03
CA ASP A 187 13.73 -2.22 -14.50
C ASP A 187 13.59 -3.27 -13.38
N ARG A 188 14.08 -2.96 -12.17
CA ARG A 188 14.01 -3.84 -11.00
C ARG A 188 12.65 -3.81 -10.30
N VAL A 189 11.82 -2.82 -10.60
CA VAL A 189 10.45 -2.72 -10.11
C VAL A 189 9.54 -2.47 -11.30
N MET A 190 8.50 -3.28 -11.44
CA MET A 190 7.44 -3.04 -12.41
C MET A 190 6.21 -2.56 -11.67
N THR A 191 5.66 -1.41 -12.04
CA THR A 191 4.40 -0.88 -11.49
C THR A 191 3.26 -1.17 -12.45
N VAL A 192 2.15 -1.67 -11.93
CA VAL A 192 0.93 -1.95 -12.71
C VAL A 192 -0.27 -1.38 -11.98
N SER A 193 -0.88 -0.33 -12.52
CA SER A 193 -2.00 0.37 -11.86
C SER A 193 -3.27 0.38 -12.72
N PHE A 194 -4.41 0.06 -12.11
CA PHE A 194 -5.74 0.07 -12.72
C PHE A 194 -6.60 1.15 -12.07
N HIS A 195 -6.78 2.29 -12.74
CA HIS A 195 -7.34 3.48 -12.09
C HIS A 195 -8.28 4.25 -13.00
N LYS A 196 -9.13 5.11 -12.42
CA LYS A 196 -9.90 6.09 -13.17
C LYS A 196 -8.94 7.14 -13.74
N TYR A 197 -9.12 7.49 -15.01
CA TYR A 197 -8.31 8.52 -15.67
C TYR A 197 -9.18 9.49 -16.47
N GLY A 198 -8.71 10.72 -16.65
CA GLY A 198 -9.44 11.82 -17.29
C GLY A 198 -10.45 12.52 -16.37
N ASP A 199 -11.15 13.54 -16.91
CA ASP A 199 -12.15 14.35 -16.19
C ASP A 199 -11.61 15.04 -14.92
N LEU A 200 -10.33 15.44 -14.95
CA LEU A 200 -9.62 16.04 -13.80
C LEU A 200 -9.59 15.14 -12.55
N PHE A 201 -9.72 13.82 -12.71
CA PHE A 201 -9.62 12.87 -11.61
C PHE A 201 -8.20 12.85 -11.04
N PHE A 202 -8.09 12.91 -9.71
CA PHE A 202 -6.81 12.88 -8.99
C PHE A 202 -6.10 11.53 -9.23
N PRO A 203 -4.75 11.48 -9.35
CA PRO A 203 -3.78 12.59 -9.30
C PRO A 203 -3.52 13.28 -10.65
N GLY A 204 -4.22 12.89 -11.72
CA GLY A 204 -4.03 13.46 -13.05
C GLY A 204 -2.88 12.85 -13.87
N THR A 205 -2.21 11.83 -13.35
CA THR A 205 -1.18 11.01 -14.03
C THR A 205 -1.72 9.61 -14.33
N GLY A 206 -0.92 8.75 -15.00
CA GLY A 206 -1.31 7.37 -15.31
C GLY A 206 -1.94 7.22 -16.70
N ASP A 207 -1.58 8.06 -17.66
CA ASP A 207 -1.99 7.88 -19.04
C ASP A 207 -1.46 6.54 -19.58
N ILE A 208 -2.13 5.94 -20.56
CA ILE A 208 -1.63 4.73 -21.26
C ILE A 208 -0.23 4.94 -21.89
N LYS A 209 0.16 6.20 -22.11
CA LYS A 209 1.46 6.59 -22.66
C LYS A 209 2.57 6.67 -21.61
N ASP A 210 2.21 6.80 -20.33
CA ASP A 210 3.14 6.85 -19.21
C ASP A 210 3.66 5.44 -18.99
N ARG A 211 4.90 5.19 -19.45
CA ARG A 211 5.47 3.84 -19.56
C ARG A 211 6.86 3.74 -18.96
N GLY A 212 7.23 4.66 -18.08
CA GLY A 212 8.58 4.74 -17.52
C GLY A 212 9.59 5.32 -18.52
N GLU A 213 10.79 5.60 -18.02
CA GLU A 213 11.87 6.22 -18.78
C GLU A 213 13.20 5.52 -18.54
N ARG A 214 14.13 5.72 -19.48
CA ARG A 214 15.48 5.11 -19.45
C ARG A 214 15.41 3.59 -19.25
N GLU A 215 16.12 3.05 -18.26
CA GLU A 215 16.09 1.64 -17.91
C GLU A 215 14.70 1.17 -17.46
N GLY A 216 13.89 2.04 -16.85
CA GLY A 216 12.50 1.76 -16.46
C GLY A 216 11.48 1.83 -17.59
N LYS A 217 11.90 2.13 -18.82
CA LYS A 217 10.98 2.18 -19.98
C LYS A 217 10.37 0.81 -20.24
N TYR A 218 9.04 0.78 -20.35
CA TYR A 218 8.15 -0.37 -20.41
C TYR A 218 7.92 -1.11 -19.08
N TYR A 219 8.46 -0.62 -17.96
CA TYR A 219 8.27 -1.18 -16.62
C TYR A 219 7.24 -0.41 -15.77
N ALA A 220 6.67 0.68 -16.29
CA ALA A 220 5.42 1.24 -15.78
C ALA A 220 4.26 0.87 -16.72
N ILE A 221 3.23 0.21 -16.19
CA ILE A 221 2.08 -0.25 -16.95
C ILE A 221 0.81 0.38 -16.37
N ASN A 222 0.26 1.34 -17.10
CA ASN A 222 -0.96 2.04 -16.71
C ASN A 222 -2.19 1.55 -17.47
N ILE A 223 -3.26 1.29 -16.73
CA ILE A 223 -4.56 0.87 -17.25
C ILE A 223 -5.58 1.96 -16.90
N PRO A 224 -5.68 3.02 -17.71
CA PRO A 224 -6.65 4.08 -17.51
C PRO A 224 -8.06 3.57 -17.82
N LEU A 225 -8.99 3.76 -16.88
CA LEU A 225 -10.38 3.32 -16.95
C LEU A 225 -11.33 4.51 -16.82
N LYS A 226 -12.59 4.28 -17.14
CA LYS A 226 -13.71 5.22 -17.01
C LYS A 226 -14.67 4.77 -15.91
N ASP A 227 -15.64 5.62 -15.58
CA ASP A 227 -16.65 5.36 -14.57
C ASP A 227 -17.41 4.05 -14.78
N GLY A 228 -17.84 3.48 -13.67
CA GLY A 228 -18.81 2.39 -13.63
C GLY A 228 -18.28 1.06 -14.14
N ILE A 229 -16.97 0.83 -14.18
CA ILE A 229 -16.45 -0.49 -14.53
C ILE A 229 -17.03 -1.57 -13.60
N ASP A 230 -17.57 -2.62 -14.20
CA ASP A 230 -18.16 -3.76 -13.51
C ASP A 230 -17.16 -4.90 -13.27
N ASP A 231 -17.51 -5.82 -12.35
CA ASP A 231 -16.70 -7.00 -11.99
C ASP A 231 -16.26 -7.81 -13.21
N SER A 232 -17.17 -8.06 -14.15
CA SER A 232 -16.91 -8.94 -15.30
C SER A 232 -15.88 -8.33 -16.26
N SER A 233 -15.90 -7.01 -16.39
CA SER A 233 -15.02 -6.23 -17.25
C SER A 233 -13.67 -6.04 -16.60
N PHE A 234 -13.65 -5.64 -15.31
CA PHE A 234 -12.43 -5.44 -14.54
C PHE A 234 -11.66 -6.76 -14.39
N THR A 235 -12.27 -7.80 -13.82
CA THR A 235 -11.58 -9.06 -13.54
C THR A 235 -11.06 -9.76 -14.80
N ARG A 236 -11.79 -9.68 -15.92
CA ARG A 236 -11.32 -10.22 -17.21
C ARG A 236 -10.08 -9.49 -17.71
N LEU A 237 -10.08 -8.15 -17.64
CA LEU A 237 -8.93 -7.34 -18.06
C LEU A 237 -7.74 -7.58 -17.12
N PHE A 238 -7.96 -7.47 -15.81
CA PHE A 238 -6.97 -7.70 -14.76
C PHE A 238 -6.27 -9.04 -14.93
N LYS A 239 -7.02 -10.15 -14.95
CA LYS A 239 -6.47 -11.50 -15.07
C LYS A 239 -5.63 -11.67 -16.35
N THR A 240 -6.07 -11.07 -17.45
CA THR A 240 -5.36 -11.15 -18.73
C THR A 240 -4.05 -10.38 -18.70
N ILE A 241 -4.04 -9.16 -18.17
CA ILE A 241 -2.84 -8.33 -18.09
C ILE A 241 -1.86 -8.89 -17.07
N ILE A 242 -2.31 -9.18 -15.85
CA ILE A 242 -1.44 -9.66 -14.77
C ILE A 242 -0.82 -11.02 -15.11
N ALA A 243 -1.55 -11.93 -15.74
CA ALA A 243 -0.96 -13.18 -16.24
C ALA A 243 0.24 -12.91 -17.15
N LYS A 244 0.08 -11.99 -18.11
CA LYS A 244 1.15 -11.68 -19.07
C LYS A 244 2.31 -10.92 -18.43
N VAL A 245 2.00 -10.02 -17.49
CA VAL A 245 3.00 -9.32 -16.69
C VAL A 245 3.87 -10.33 -15.94
N VAL A 246 3.28 -11.24 -15.16
CA VAL A 246 4.04 -12.24 -14.39
C VAL A 246 4.84 -13.17 -15.31
N GLU A 247 4.26 -13.61 -16.44
CA GLU A 247 4.96 -14.42 -17.45
C GLU A 247 6.20 -13.72 -18.04
N THR A 248 6.10 -12.41 -18.28
CA THR A 248 7.15 -11.64 -18.98
C THR A 248 8.20 -11.11 -18.01
N TYR A 249 7.76 -10.59 -16.86
CA TYR A 249 8.61 -9.92 -15.89
C TYR A 249 9.24 -10.88 -14.87
N LEU A 250 8.62 -12.04 -14.62
CA LEU A 250 9.13 -13.08 -13.71
C LEU A 250 9.55 -12.50 -12.34
N PRO A 251 8.65 -11.85 -11.58
CA PRO A 251 9.00 -11.23 -10.31
C PRO A 251 9.40 -12.25 -9.25
N GLY A 252 10.29 -11.85 -8.33
CA GLY A 252 10.66 -12.63 -7.15
C GLY A 252 9.78 -12.37 -5.93
N ALA A 253 9.10 -11.22 -5.88
CA ALA A 253 8.13 -10.84 -4.87
C ALA A 253 7.04 -9.96 -5.50
N ILE A 254 5.84 -9.97 -4.93
CA ILE A 254 4.71 -9.13 -5.33
C ILE A 254 4.28 -8.27 -4.16
N VAL A 255 4.05 -6.99 -4.41
CA VAL A 255 3.32 -6.07 -3.53
C VAL A 255 1.98 -5.77 -4.18
N LEU A 256 0.88 -6.08 -3.51
CA LEU A 256 -0.48 -5.84 -3.96
C LEU A 256 -1.15 -4.82 -3.03
N GLN A 257 -1.34 -3.61 -3.54
CA GLN A 257 -2.13 -2.57 -2.88
C GLN A 257 -3.61 -2.83 -3.19
N CYS A 258 -4.43 -2.94 -2.15
CA CYS A 258 -5.87 -3.28 -2.24
C CYS A 258 -6.75 -2.08 -1.86
N GLY A 259 -6.56 -0.94 -2.52
CA GLY A 259 -7.37 0.26 -2.33
C GLY A 259 -8.86 -0.01 -2.54
N ALA A 260 -9.65 0.17 -1.48
CA ALA A 260 -11.05 -0.21 -1.44
C ALA A 260 -12.01 0.89 -1.93
N ASP A 261 -11.49 2.00 -2.43
CA ASP A 261 -12.28 3.06 -3.09
C ASP A 261 -12.63 2.75 -4.55
N SER A 262 -12.08 1.68 -5.12
CA SER A 262 -12.52 1.10 -6.38
C SER A 262 -13.85 0.32 -6.26
N LEU A 263 -14.36 0.13 -5.04
CA LEU A 263 -15.64 -0.50 -4.77
C LEU A 263 -16.83 0.38 -5.18
N ALA A 264 -17.94 -0.26 -5.54
CA ALA A 264 -19.22 0.40 -5.66
C ALA A 264 -19.61 1.10 -4.35
N ARG A 265 -20.28 2.25 -4.49
CA ARG A 265 -20.78 3.07 -3.35
C ARG A 265 -19.68 3.64 -2.47
N ASP A 266 -18.44 3.71 -2.96
CA ASP A 266 -17.44 4.53 -2.31
C ASP A 266 -17.85 6.02 -2.32
N ARG A 267 -17.36 6.80 -1.35
CA ARG A 267 -17.69 8.23 -1.26
C ARG A 267 -16.95 9.10 -2.26
N LEU A 268 -15.76 8.69 -2.69
CA LEU A 268 -14.91 9.43 -3.63
C LEU A 268 -14.75 8.69 -4.95
N GLY A 269 -14.66 7.36 -4.91
CA GLY A 269 -14.52 6.52 -6.08
C GLY A 269 -15.79 6.46 -6.96
N CYS A 270 -15.58 6.18 -8.24
CA CYS A 270 -16.62 6.17 -9.28
C CYS A 270 -16.70 4.84 -10.05
N PHE A 271 -16.13 3.77 -9.50
CA PHE A 271 -16.24 2.41 -10.03
C PHE A 271 -17.47 1.69 -9.46
N ASN A 272 -17.75 0.49 -9.99
CA ASN A 272 -18.91 -0.32 -9.61
C ASN A 272 -18.50 -1.77 -9.29
N LEU A 273 -17.35 -1.95 -8.63
CA LEU A 273 -16.88 -3.27 -8.23
C LEU A 273 -17.60 -3.77 -6.97
N SER A 274 -17.98 -5.04 -6.98
CA SER A 274 -18.37 -5.74 -5.76
C SER A 274 -17.13 -6.14 -4.95
N ILE A 275 -17.35 -6.48 -3.69
CA ILE A 275 -16.31 -7.05 -2.83
C ILE A 275 -15.78 -8.37 -3.43
N GLU A 276 -16.65 -9.19 -4.02
CA GLU A 276 -16.22 -10.42 -4.71
C GLU A 276 -15.38 -10.12 -5.95
N GLY A 277 -15.77 -9.13 -6.74
CA GLY A 277 -15.01 -8.70 -7.93
C GLY A 277 -13.62 -8.21 -7.56
N HIS A 278 -13.52 -7.42 -6.49
CA HIS A 278 -12.27 -6.93 -5.93
C HIS A 278 -11.40 -8.09 -5.39
N ALA A 279 -11.97 -8.94 -4.54
CA ALA A 279 -11.27 -10.08 -3.94
C ALA A 279 -10.84 -11.16 -4.95
N GLU A 280 -11.49 -11.25 -6.13
CA GLU A 280 -11.04 -12.11 -7.22
C GLU A 280 -9.68 -11.68 -7.80
N CYS A 281 -9.28 -10.41 -7.62
CA CYS A 281 -7.94 -9.92 -7.98
C CYS A 281 -6.89 -10.50 -7.01
N VAL A 282 -7.14 -10.39 -5.70
CA VAL A 282 -6.29 -10.99 -4.64
C VAL A 282 -6.16 -12.49 -4.84
N LYS A 283 -7.29 -13.19 -5.06
CA LYS A 283 -7.32 -14.63 -5.32
C LYS A 283 -6.52 -15.01 -6.56
N PHE A 284 -6.52 -14.18 -7.60
CA PHE A 284 -5.77 -14.44 -8.81
C PHE A 284 -4.27 -14.26 -8.58
N VAL A 285 -3.86 -13.19 -7.90
CA VAL A 285 -2.45 -12.93 -7.58
C VAL A 285 -1.89 -14.03 -6.67
N LYS A 286 -2.64 -14.46 -5.64
CA LYS A 286 -2.24 -15.56 -4.74
C LYS A 286 -1.83 -16.83 -5.49
N LYS A 287 -2.49 -17.16 -6.60
CA LYS A 287 -2.23 -18.40 -7.37
C LYS A 287 -0.84 -18.49 -8.00
N PHE A 288 -0.13 -17.37 -8.12
CA PHE A 288 1.24 -17.39 -8.64
C PHE A 288 2.24 -18.02 -7.64
N ASN A 289 1.87 -18.14 -6.35
CA ASN A 289 2.74 -18.68 -5.29
C ASN A 289 4.11 -17.99 -5.24
N ILE A 290 4.08 -16.65 -5.35
CA ILE A 290 5.24 -15.76 -5.22
C ILE A 290 5.07 -15.02 -3.88
N PRO A 291 6.15 -14.78 -3.10
CA PRO A 291 6.08 -14.01 -1.86
C PRO A 291 5.22 -12.76 -2.03
N LEU A 292 4.18 -12.63 -1.22
CA LEU A 292 3.12 -11.65 -1.44
C LEU A 292 2.94 -10.74 -0.22
N LEU A 293 3.22 -9.46 -0.41
CA LEU A 293 2.86 -8.39 0.50
C LEU A 293 1.51 -7.81 0.07
N VAL A 294 0.52 -7.81 0.96
CA VAL A 294 -0.81 -7.23 0.71
C VAL A 294 -1.00 -6.04 1.64
N THR A 295 -1.35 -4.89 1.09
CA THR A 295 -1.60 -3.68 1.85
C THR A 295 -3.02 -3.16 1.64
N GLY A 296 -3.42 -2.21 2.48
CA GLY A 296 -4.64 -1.43 2.27
C GLY A 296 -4.50 -0.43 1.13
N GLY A 297 -4.95 0.80 1.38
CA GLY A 297 -5.06 1.86 0.38
C GLY A 297 -6.21 2.81 0.69
N GLY A 298 -6.77 3.43 -0.35
CA GLY A 298 -8.00 4.23 -0.27
C GLY A 298 -9.23 3.44 0.19
N GLY A 299 -10.36 4.13 0.29
CA GLY A 299 -11.64 3.56 0.73
C GLY A 299 -12.32 4.42 1.79
N TYR A 300 -13.45 5.01 1.41
CA TYR A 300 -14.07 6.14 2.13
C TYR A 300 -15.51 5.84 2.57
N THR A 301 -16.10 4.74 2.10
CA THR A 301 -17.24 4.08 2.76
C THR A 301 -16.71 3.00 3.72
N LYS A 302 -16.33 3.42 4.93
CA LYS A 302 -15.58 2.61 5.92
C LYS A 302 -16.17 1.23 6.21
N GLU A 303 -17.49 1.11 6.15
CA GLU A 303 -18.21 -0.15 6.33
C GLU A 303 -17.86 -1.15 5.20
N ASN A 304 -17.79 -0.68 3.96
CA ASN A 304 -17.45 -1.50 2.80
C ASN A 304 -15.96 -1.82 2.76
N VAL A 305 -15.11 -0.90 3.23
CA VAL A 305 -13.68 -1.18 3.43
C VAL A 305 -13.49 -2.36 4.39
N ALA A 306 -14.16 -2.32 5.55
CA ALA A 306 -14.07 -3.39 6.55
C ALA A 306 -14.54 -4.73 5.98
N ARG A 307 -15.66 -4.76 5.26
CA ARG A 307 -16.15 -5.96 4.59
C ARG A 307 -15.15 -6.49 3.56
N CYS A 308 -14.61 -5.60 2.71
CA CYS A 308 -13.70 -5.96 1.64
C CYS A 308 -12.44 -6.63 2.18
N TRP A 309 -11.72 -5.95 3.06
CA TRP A 309 -10.47 -6.45 3.59
C TRP A 309 -10.65 -7.69 4.50
N ALA A 310 -11.80 -7.85 5.16
CA ALA A 310 -12.14 -9.10 5.86
C ALA A 310 -12.33 -10.27 4.88
N VAL A 311 -13.05 -10.06 3.78
CA VAL A 311 -13.22 -11.06 2.71
C VAL A 311 -11.89 -11.41 2.06
N GLU A 312 -11.05 -10.42 1.77
CA GLU A 312 -9.73 -10.63 1.17
C GLU A 312 -8.77 -11.36 2.12
N THR A 313 -8.82 -11.06 3.42
CA THR A 313 -8.11 -11.84 4.44
C THR A 313 -8.58 -13.31 4.41
N GLY A 314 -9.90 -13.54 4.28
CA GLY A 314 -10.47 -14.87 4.07
C GLY A 314 -9.93 -15.57 2.82
N VAL A 315 -9.86 -14.86 1.68
CA VAL A 315 -9.30 -15.37 0.42
C VAL A 315 -7.84 -15.79 0.60
N LEU A 316 -7.03 -14.97 1.26
CA LEU A 316 -5.62 -15.27 1.52
C LEU A 316 -5.47 -16.51 2.42
N LEU A 317 -6.36 -16.68 3.41
CA LEU A 317 -6.42 -17.82 4.31
C LEU A 317 -7.17 -19.05 3.75
N GLU A 318 -7.58 -19.01 2.48
CA GLU A 318 -8.40 -20.04 1.84
C GLU A 318 -9.64 -20.42 2.68
N THR A 319 -10.27 -19.41 3.26
CA THR A 319 -11.41 -19.52 4.16
C THR A 319 -12.58 -18.75 3.58
N GLU A 320 -13.66 -19.45 3.27
CA GLU A 320 -14.92 -18.81 2.87
C GLU A 320 -15.63 -18.25 4.11
N LEU A 321 -16.03 -16.99 4.04
CA LEU A 321 -16.75 -16.31 5.12
C LEU A 321 -18.26 -16.44 4.87
N PRO A 322 -19.07 -16.79 5.89
CA PRO A 322 -20.51 -16.71 5.77
C PRO A 322 -20.93 -15.25 5.56
N ASN A 323 -22.00 -15.04 4.79
CA ASN A 323 -22.46 -13.70 4.45
C ASN A 323 -22.96 -12.90 5.67
N GLU A 324 -23.47 -13.58 6.68
CA GLU A 324 -23.88 -12.96 7.95
C GLU A 324 -22.64 -12.50 8.72
N ILE A 325 -22.65 -11.25 9.19
CA ILE A 325 -21.58 -10.68 10.00
C ILE A 325 -21.76 -11.13 11.45
N PRO A 326 -20.79 -11.86 12.04
CA PRO A 326 -20.84 -12.24 13.44
C PRO A 326 -20.85 -11.02 14.35
N ASN A 327 -21.51 -11.15 15.50
CA ASN A 327 -21.57 -10.09 16.50
C ASN A 327 -20.16 -9.59 16.87
N ASN A 328 -19.99 -8.27 16.93
CA ASN A 328 -18.73 -7.60 17.23
C ASN A 328 -19.00 -6.16 17.70
N ASP A 329 -17.99 -5.50 18.26
CA ASP A 329 -18.13 -4.16 18.87
C ASP A 329 -18.58 -3.06 17.89
N TYR A 330 -18.44 -3.29 16.58
CA TYR A 330 -18.84 -2.36 15.52
C TYR A 330 -20.03 -2.86 14.69
N ILE A 331 -20.77 -3.87 15.17
CA ILE A 331 -21.84 -4.53 14.40
C ILE A 331 -22.91 -3.54 13.88
N GLU A 332 -23.22 -2.50 14.66
CA GLU A 332 -24.22 -1.48 14.33
C GLU A 332 -23.87 -0.68 13.07
N TYR A 333 -22.59 -0.58 12.70
CA TYR A 333 -22.19 0.05 11.45
C TYR A 333 -22.63 -0.73 10.21
N PHE A 334 -22.93 -2.02 10.36
CA PHE A 334 -23.35 -2.88 9.26
C PHE A 334 -24.87 -3.05 9.14
N ALA A 335 -25.63 -2.33 9.98
CA ALA A 335 -27.09 -2.25 9.88
C ALA A 335 -27.56 -1.66 8.53
N PRO A 336 -28.79 -1.98 8.08
CA PRO A 336 -29.75 -2.88 8.71
C PRO A 336 -29.57 -4.36 8.33
N ASP A 337 -28.73 -4.65 7.35
CA ASP A 337 -28.64 -5.98 6.74
C ASP A 337 -27.71 -6.92 7.51
N TYR A 338 -26.68 -6.37 8.17
CA TYR A 338 -25.64 -7.13 8.89
C TYR A 338 -24.94 -8.18 8.02
N THR A 339 -24.75 -7.87 6.73
CA THR A 339 -24.12 -8.77 5.75
C THR A 339 -22.79 -8.24 5.21
N LEU A 340 -21.93 -9.16 4.76
CA LEU A 340 -20.71 -8.85 4.00
C LEU A 340 -21.04 -8.38 2.57
N LYS A 341 -22.00 -9.01 1.91
CA LYS A 341 -22.38 -8.67 0.55
C LYS A 341 -23.10 -7.33 0.51
N VAL A 342 -22.71 -6.49 -0.43
CA VAL A 342 -23.34 -5.21 -0.72
C VAL A 342 -23.74 -5.19 -2.18
N PRO A 343 -25.01 -4.88 -2.52
CA PRO A 343 -25.43 -4.85 -3.90
C PRO A 343 -24.77 -3.67 -4.65
N ASN A 344 -24.25 -3.96 -5.84
CA ASN A 344 -23.71 -2.97 -6.76
C ASN A 344 -24.78 -1.94 -7.16
N LEU A 345 -24.32 -0.82 -7.72
CA LEU A 345 -25.20 0.24 -8.21
C LEU A 345 -25.73 -0.11 -9.61
N ASN A 346 -26.95 0.35 -9.91
CA ASN A 346 -27.46 0.38 -11.28
C ASN A 346 -26.86 1.61 -11.99
N MET A 347 -25.60 1.48 -12.37
CA MET A 347 -24.76 2.52 -12.98
C MET A 347 -24.30 2.06 -14.37
N ASP A 348 -24.24 3.00 -15.31
CA ASP A 348 -23.73 2.73 -16.65
C ASP A 348 -22.22 2.48 -16.63
N ASN A 349 -21.79 1.38 -17.24
CA ASN A 349 -20.38 1.10 -17.44
C ASN A 349 -19.87 1.81 -18.71
N LEU A 350 -19.10 2.89 -18.53
CA LEU A 350 -18.57 3.69 -19.64
C LEU A 350 -17.37 3.03 -20.35
N ASN A 351 -16.95 1.85 -19.90
CA ASN A 351 -15.83 1.10 -20.42
C ASN A 351 -16.28 0.10 -21.49
N SER A 352 -16.57 0.61 -22.69
CA SER A 352 -16.95 -0.25 -23.81
C SER A 352 -15.93 -1.37 -24.08
N LYS A 353 -16.39 -2.52 -24.59
CA LYS A 353 -15.51 -3.65 -24.96
C LYS A 353 -14.41 -3.24 -25.93
N THR A 354 -14.70 -2.32 -26.85
CA THR A 354 -13.72 -1.79 -27.81
C THR A 354 -12.63 -0.98 -27.11
N TYR A 355 -13.01 -0.13 -26.15
CA TYR A 355 -12.07 0.67 -25.35
C TYR A 355 -11.16 -0.21 -24.48
N LEU A 356 -11.73 -1.17 -23.75
CA LEU A 356 -10.93 -2.11 -22.96
C LEU A 356 -10.05 -3.00 -23.85
N GLY A 357 -10.55 -3.33 -25.06
CA GLY A 357 -9.78 -4.05 -26.07
C GLY A 357 -8.56 -3.27 -26.56
N SER A 358 -8.68 -1.96 -26.80
CA SER A 358 -7.56 -1.13 -27.25
C SER A 358 -6.53 -0.88 -26.16
N ILE A 359 -6.94 -0.71 -24.89
CA ILE A 359 -6.02 -0.63 -23.75
C ILE A 359 -5.23 -1.92 -23.62
N LYS A 360 -5.92 -3.06 -23.62
CA LYS A 360 -5.29 -4.39 -23.55
C LYS A 360 -4.25 -4.56 -24.65
N MET A 361 -4.56 -4.17 -25.89
CA MET A 361 -3.59 -4.29 -27.00
C MET A 361 -2.33 -3.44 -26.78
N GLN A 362 -2.49 -2.19 -26.35
CA GLN A 362 -1.34 -1.29 -26.09
C GLN A 362 -0.47 -1.79 -24.93
N VAL A 363 -1.08 -2.33 -23.87
CA VAL A 363 -0.34 -2.97 -22.77
C VAL A 363 0.42 -4.20 -23.28
N MET A 364 -0.21 -5.06 -24.07
CA MET A 364 0.43 -6.24 -24.64
C MET A 364 1.60 -5.90 -25.57
N GLU A 365 1.50 -4.80 -26.32
CA GLU A 365 2.59 -4.28 -27.16
C GLU A 365 3.75 -3.73 -26.31
N SER A 366 3.45 -3.04 -25.22
CA SER A 366 4.45 -2.55 -24.28
C SER A 366 5.21 -3.72 -23.63
N LEU A 367 4.50 -4.76 -23.18
CA LEU A 367 5.11 -5.97 -22.61
C LEU A 367 5.98 -6.74 -23.62
N ARG A 368 5.65 -6.71 -24.93
CA ARG A 368 6.53 -7.30 -25.97
C ARG A 368 7.86 -6.58 -26.14
N SER A 369 7.93 -5.32 -25.71
CA SER A 369 9.14 -4.49 -25.83
C SER A 369 10.13 -4.75 -24.70
N ILE A 370 9.72 -5.49 -23.67
CA ILE A 370 10.57 -5.92 -22.56
C ILE A 370 11.49 -7.04 -23.07
N GLN A 371 12.80 -6.81 -23.05
CA GLN A 371 13.78 -7.86 -23.30
C GLN A 371 13.79 -8.84 -22.13
N HIS A 372 13.86 -10.14 -22.41
CA HIS A 372 13.91 -11.15 -21.36
C HIS A 372 15.25 -11.03 -20.61
N ALA A 373 15.18 -10.56 -19.36
CA ALA A 373 16.23 -10.46 -18.34
C ALA A 373 17.49 -9.59 -18.67
N PRO A 374 17.61 -8.38 -18.08
CA PRO A 374 18.91 -7.75 -17.89
C PRO A 374 19.73 -8.53 -16.85
N GLY A 375 21.04 -8.65 -17.08
CA GLY A 375 21.97 -9.30 -16.15
C GLY A 375 22.11 -8.47 -14.88
N VAL A 376 21.80 -9.07 -13.72
CA VAL A 376 21.92 -8.40 -12.42
C VAL A 376 23.39 -8.41 -12.00
N GLN A 377 24.00 -7.23 -11.86
CA GLN A 377 25.22 -7.07 -11.06
C GLN A 377 24.85 -7.30 -9.60
N MET A 378 25.52 -8.25 -8.94
CA MET A 378 25.36 -8.50 -7.50
C MET A 378 25.76 -7.24 -6.74
N GLN A 379 24.79 -6.53 -6.17
CA GLN A 379 25.05 -5.48 -5.17
C GLN A 379 25.23 -6.16 -3.80
N GLU A 380 26.21 -5.71 -3.03
CA GLU A 380 26.30 -6.09 -1.61
C GLU A 380 25.00 -5.68 -0.92
N VAL A 381 24.34 -6.66 -0.28
CA VAL A 381 23.13 -6.42 0.50
C VAL A 381 23.53 -5.52 1.68
N PRO A 382 23.01 -4.28 1.79
CA PRO A 382 23.23 -3.49 2.98
C PRO A 382 22.75 -4.28 4.20
N PRO A 383 23.49 -4.30 5.31
CA PRO A 383 23.07 -5.05 6.50
C PRO A 383 21.66 -4.64 6.89
N ASP A 384 20.84 -5.62 7.26
CA ASP A 384 19.54 -5.35 7.86
C ASP A 384 19.74 -4.37 9.01
N PHE A 385 18.95 -3.29 9.08
CA PHE A 385 18.90 -2.42 10.25
C PHE A 385 18.29 -3.24 11.39
N TYR A 386 19.08 -4.13 11.97
CA TYR A 386 18.75 -4.82 13.20
C TYR A 386 19.07 -3.84 14.32
N ILE A 387 18.12 -2.94 14.59
CA ILE A 387 18.06 -2.26 15.87
C ILE A 387 17.52 -3.35 16.81
N PRO A 388 18.30 -3.83 17.80
CA PRO A 388 17.80 -4.81 18.75
C PRO A 388 16.49 -4.29 19.34
N ASP A 389 15.51 -5.17 19.55
CA ASP A 389 14.30 -4.85 20.33
C ASP A 389 14.75 -4.23 21.65
N PHE A 390 14.72 -2.90 21.73
CA PHE A 390 14.89 -2.21 22.98
C PHE A 390 13.53 -2.32 23.65
N ASP A 391 13.46 -3.16 24.69
CA ASP A 391 12.29 -3.21 25.56
C ASP A 391 12.08 -1.78 26.10
N GLU A 392 11.10 -1.06 25.53
CA GLU A 392 10.90 0.38 25.79
C GLU A 392 10.61 0.66 27.27
N ASP A 393 10.20 -0.39 27.99
CA ASP A 393 9.87 -0.39 29.41
C ASP A 393 11.08 -0.56 30.35
N GLU A 394 12.28 -0.92 29.84
CA GLU A 394 13.46 -1.19 30.67
C GLU A 394 14.60 -0.15 30.57
N MET A 395 14.57 0.80 29.63
CA MET A 395 15.70 1.72 29.38
C MET A 395 15.46 3.20 29.73
N ASP A 396 16.47 3.81 30.38
CA ASP A 396 16.52 5.23 30.71
C ASP A 396 16.42 6.12 29.44
N PRO A 397 15.53 7.14 29.41
CA PRO A 397 15.41 8.10 28.31
C PRO A 397 16.73 8.72 27.81
N ASP A 398 17.65 9.04 28.71
CA ASP A 398 18.89 9.75 28.36
C ASP A 398 19.92 8.81 27.70
N GLU A 399 19.94 7.54 28.11
CA GLU A 399 20.80 6.52 27.50
C GLU A 399 20.34 6.16 26.08
N ARG A 400 19.03 6.25 25.79
CA ARG A 400 18.46 6.02 24.46
C ARG A 400 18.94 7.06 23.44
N VAL A 401 18.95 8.34 23.81
CA VAL A 401 19.35 9.45 22.91
C VAL A 401 20.84 9.37 22.56
N ASP A 402 21.68 9.05 23.52
CA ASP A 402 23.13 8.99 23.31
C ASP A 402 23.57 7.73 22.54
N GLN A 403 22.88 6.60 22.71
CA GLN A 403 23.13 5.41 21.89
C GLN A 403 22.70 5.65 20.43
N LEU A 404 21.55 6.32 20.20
CA LEU A 404 21.10 6.75 18.87
C LEU A 404 22.07 7.72 18.21
N ARG A 405 22.58 8.73 18.93
CA ARG A 405 23.60 9.66 18.41
C ARG A 405 24.88 8.93 18.00
N ASN A 406 25.32 7.96 18.78
CA ASN A 406 26.50 7.16 18.49
C ASN A 406 26.30 6.26 17.26
N LEU A 407 25.12 5.64 17.10
CA LEU A 407 24.75 4.87 15.90
C LEU A 407 24.69 5.76 14.65
N LEU A 408 24.08 6.94 14.74
CA LEU A 408 24.02 7.93 13.66
C LEU A 408 25.41 8.39 13.22
N SER A 409 26.33 8.63 14.17
CA SER A 409 27.71 9.04 13.87
C SER A 409 28.53 7.96 13.16
N ARG A 410 28.21 6.68 13.38
CA ARG A 410 28.89 5.53 12.77
C ARG A 410 28.34 5.17 11.40
N ALA A 411 27.03 5.31 11.20
CA ALA A 411 26.38 5.09 9.91
C ALA A 411 26.71 6.20 8.90
N TYR A 412 26.94 7.43 9.37
CA TYR A 412 27.27 8.59 8.53
C TYR A 412 28.36 9.46 9.18
N PRO A 413 29.65 9.14 9.01
CA PRO A 413 30.71 10.06 9.40
C PRO A 413 30.57 11.35 8.60
N ARG A 414 30.50 12.51 9.29
CA ARG A 414 30.49 13.82 8.64
C ARG A 414 31.66 13.87 7.66
N GLN A 415 31.39 14.17 6.39
CA GLN A 415 32.45 14.50 5.45
C GLN A 415 33.23 15.67 6.06
N ALA A 416 34.51 15.43 6.36
CA ALA A 416 35.41 16.48 6.77
C ALA A 416 35.58 17.40 5.56
N ASP A 417 35.13 18.65 5.70
CA ASP A 417 35.49 19.73 4.79
C ASP A 417 37.02 19.73 4.64
N SER A 418 37.49 19.39 3.44
CA SER A 418 38.91 19.51 3.08
C SER A 418 39.13 20.92 2.50
N PRO A 419 40.27 21.56 2.83
CA PRO A 419 40.47 23.01 2.65
C PRO A 419 40.47 23.50 1.19
#